data_AF-A0A9Q4T040-F1
#
_entry.id   AF-A0A9Q4T040-F1
#
_cell.length_a   1.000
_cell.length_b   1.000
_cell.length_c   1.000
_cell.angle_alpha   90.00
_cell.angle_beta   90.00
_cell.angle_gamma   90.00
#
_symmetry.space_group_name_H-M   'P 1'
#
loop_
_entity.id
_entity.type
_entity.pdbx_description
1 polymer ?
#
loop_
_entity_poly.entity_id
_entity_poly.type
_entity_poly.pdbx_seq_one_letter_code
_entity_poly.pdbx_strand_id
1 'polypeptide(L)' 'MAPVLLWLSDNQPNAINIPELREKLFTFDVDILRNDVCDISLNLQLTERVLVSIGGDVSSVKAVPKPDVPEEMRTVKHR' A
#
# COMPACT_ATOMS: atom_id res chain seq x y z
N MET A 1 -11.65 -8.17 3.31
CA MET A 1 -10.74 -7.21 2.63
C MET A 1 -10.44 -5.95 3.45
N ALA A 2 -11.20 -5.62 4.50
CA ALA A 2 -10.98 -4.44 5.33
C ALA A 2 -9.52 -4.22 5.84
N PRO A 3 -8.74 -5.25 6.22
CA PRO A 3 -7.35 -5.05 6.66
C PRO A 3 -6.44 -4.48 5.57
N VAL A 4 -6.62 -4.91 4.31
CA VAL A 4 -5.82 -4.45 3.16
C VAL A 4 -6.13 -2.99 2.85
N LEU A 5 -7.42 -2.62 2.88
CA LEU A 5 -7.85 -1.23 2.67
C LEU A 5 -7.37 -0.29 3.79
N LEU A 6 -7.38 -0.76 5.04
CA LEU A 6 -6.85 0.00 6.17
C LEU A 6 -5.35 0.27 5.97
N TRP A 7 -4.58 -0.77 5.61
CA TRP A 7 -3.16 -0.60 5.32
C TRP A 7 -2.92 0.36 4.14
N LEU A 8 -3.66 0.24 3.05
CA LEU A 8 -3.55 1.17 1.91
C LEU A 8 -3.90 2.62 2.29
N SER A 9 -4.86 2.82 3.21
CA SER A 9 -5.22 4.16 3.70
C SER A 9 -4.08 4.84 4.42
N ASP A 10 -3.31 4.08 5.21
CA ASP A 10 -2.15 4.60 5.94
C ASP A 10 -0.92 4.79 5.03
N ASN A 11 -0.75 3.92 4.03
CA ASN A 11 0.47 3.86 3.23
C ASN A 11 0.39 4.66 1.92
N GLN A 12 -0.79 4.76 1.30
CA GLN A 12 -1.02 5.41 0.02
C GLN A 12 -2.33 6.22 0.00
N PRO A 13 -2.49 7.20 0.90
CA PRO A 13 -3.74 7.96 1.04
C PRO A 13 -4.14 8.69 -0.24
N ASN A 14 -3.17 9.15 -1.05
CA ASN A 14 -3.43 9.84 -2.30
C ASN A 14 -4.16 8.96 -3.31
N ALA A 15 -3.77 7.68 -3.40
CA ALA A 15 -4.39 6.76 -4.34
C ALA A 15 -5.82 6.37 -3.92
N ILE A 16 -6.12 6.39 -2.61
CA ILE A 16 -7.49 6.22 -2.10
C ILE A 16 -8.33 7.46 -2.33
N ASN A 17 -7.78 8.66 -2.16
CA ASN A 17 -8.56 9.89 -2.21
C ASN A 17 -8.88 10.36 -3.63
N ILE A 18 -8.14 9.91 -4.64
CA ILE A 18 -8.36 10.24 -6.05
C ILE A 18 -9.25 9.16 -6.69
N PRO A 19 -10.48 9.47 -7.14
CA PRO A 19 -11.42 8.47 -7.66
C PRO A 19 -10.86 7.64 -8.83
N GLU A 20 -10.13 8.28 -9.74
CA GLU A 20 -9.52 7.65 -10.92
C GLU A 20 -8.43 6.62 -10.57
N LEU A 21 -7.72 6.84 -9.47
CA LEU A 21 -6.67 5.93 -8.99
C LEU A 21 -7.25 4.84 -8.10
N ARG A 22 -8.33 5.15 -7.36
CA ARG A 22 -8.97 4.23 -6.42
C ARG A 22 -9.41 2.92 -7.08
N GLU A 23 -9.99 3.00 -8.28
CA GLU A 23 -10.44 1.80 -9.02
C GLU A 23 -9.28 0.90 -9.46
N LYS A 24 -8.11 1.49 -9.73
CA LYS A 24 -6.91 0.76 -10.16
C LYS A 24 -6.00 0.35 -9.01
N LEU A 25 -6.17 0.96 -7.84
CA LEU A 25 -5.33 0.77 -6.66
C LEU A 25 -5.45 -0.64 -6.09
N PHE A 26 -6.68 -1.14 -6.00
CA PHE A 26 -6.98 -2.41 -5.35
C PHE A 26 -8.13 -3.13 -6.06
N THR A 27 -7.84 -4.31 -6.59
CA THR A 27 -8.86 -5.25 -7.07
C THR A 27 -8.62 -6.62 -6.44
N PHE A 28 -9.68 -7.39 -6.30
CA PHE A 28 -9.59 -8.76 -5.80
C PHE A 28 -10.57 -9.66 -6.56
N ASP A 29 -10.14 -10.89 -6.77
CA ASP A 29 -10.93 -11.94 -7.38
C ASP A 29 -11.01 -13.11 -6.40
N VAL A 30 -12.17 -13.76 -6.34
CA VAL A 30 -12.41 -14.91 -5.46
C VAL A 30 -12.88 -16.07 -6.32
N ASP A 31 -12.16 -17.18 -6.24
CA ASP A 31 -12.56 -18.44 -6.85
C ASP A 31 -13.03 -19.41 -5.75
N ILE A 32 -14.32 -19.71 -5.74
CA ILE A 32 -14.93 -20.59 -4.73
C ILE A 32 -14.81 -22.03 -5.22
N LEU A 33 -13.87 -22.76 -4.63
CA LEU A 33 -13.59 -24.14 -5.02
C LEU A 33 -14.60 -25.13 -4.40
N ARG A 34 -14.96 -24.93 -3.12
CA ARG A 34 -15.94 -25.72 -2.35
C ARG A 34 -16.61 -24.86 -1.28
N ASN A 35 -17.58 -25.43 -0.56
CA ASN A 35 -18.30 -24.73 0.52
C ASN A 35 -17.40 -24.21 1.64
N ASP A 36 -16.21 -24.76 1.81
CA ASP A 36 -15.26 -24.44 2.88
C ASP A 36 -13.89 -23.94 2.38
N VAL A 37 -13.66 -23.91 1.06
CA VAL A 37 -12.36 -23.53 0.47
C VAL A 37 -12.57 -22.58 -0.70
N CYS A 38 -11.86 -21.47 -0.69
CA CYS A 38 -11.75 -20.56 -1.83
C CYS A 38 -10.32 -20.05 -1.98
N ASP A 39 -9.96 -19.74 -3.22
CA ASP A 39 -8.75 -19.02 -3.57
C ASP A 39 -9.08 -17.53 -3.70
N ILE A 40 -8.22 -16.67 -3.15
CA ILE A 40 -8.38 -15.22 -3.22
C ILE A 40 -7.14 -14.64 -3.88
N SER A 41 -7.34 -14.01 -5.03
CA SER A 41 -6.31 -13.27 -5.74
C SER A 41 -6.44 -11.78 -5.41
N LEU A 42 -5.33 -11.15 -5.03
CA LEU A 42 -5.27 -9.72 -4.72
C LEU A 42 -4.34 -9.04 -5.71
N ASN A 43 -4.79 -7.93 -6.30
CA ASN A 43 -3.98 -7.08 -7.15
C ASN A 43 -3.88 -5.69 -6.53
N LEU A 44 -2.64 -5.23 -6.31
CA LEU A 44 -2.32 -4.01 -5.56
C LEU A 44 -1.35 -3.14 -6.36
N GLN A 45 -1.70 -1.88 -6.60
CA GLN A 45 -0.78 -0.90 -7.20
C GLN A 45 -0.03 -0.10 -6.14
N LEU A 46 1.16 -0.59 -5.78
CA LEU A 46 2.03 0.05 -4.80
C LEU A 46 2.92 1.12 -5.45
N THR A 47 3.09 2.23 -4.75
CA THR A 47 3.99 3.32 -5.12
C THR A 47 5.14 3.36 -4.12
N GLU A 48 6.36 3.53 -4.64
CA GLU A 48 7.55 3.72 -3.83
C GLU A 48 7.75 5.20 -3.50
N ARG A 49 8.25 5.53 -2.31
CA ARG A 49 8.62 6.91 -1.96
C ARG A 49 10.00 7.22 -2.52
N VAL A 50 10.05 8.17 -3.45
CA VAL A 50 11.29 8.72 -4.02
C VAL A 50 11.43 10.20 -3.69
N LEU A 51 12.63 10.61 -3.27
CA LEU A 51 13.03 12.01 -3.16
C LEU A 51 13.69 12.44 -4.46
N VAL A 52 13.19 13.53 -5.04
CA VAL A 52 13.82 14.19 -6.17
C VAL A 52 14.52 15.44 -5.66
N SER A 53 15.84 15.50 -5.82
CA SER A 53 16.63 16.70 -5.54
C SER A 53 17.05 17.34 -6.85
N ILE A 54 16.64 18.59 -7.06
CA ILE A 54 16.96 19.40 -8.24
C ILE A 54 18.17 20.25 -7.88
N GLY A 55 19.34 19.91 -8.43
CA GLY A 55 20.57 20.68 -8.28
C GLY A 55 21.06 21.14 -9.65
N GLY A 56 20.83 22.41 -10.00
CA GLY A 56 21.18 22.94 -11.32
C GLY A 56 20.47 22.20 -12.47
N ASP A 57 21.21 21.82 -13.51
CA ASP A 57 20.69 21.13 -14.71
C ASP A 57 20.41 19.62 -14.53
N VAL A 58 20.67 19.04 -13.35
CA VAL A 58 20.51 17.59 -13.12
C VAL A 58 19.56 17.32 -11.95
N SER A 59 18.52 16.53 -12.23
CA SER A 59 17.61 15.99 -11.22
C SER A 59 18.10 14.61 -10.76
N SER A 60 18.37 14.45 -9.47
CA SER A 60 18.74 13.15 -8.88
C SER A 60 17.54 12.57 -8.12
N VAL A 61 17.25 11.29 -8.36
CA VAL A 61 16.15 10.55 -7.72
C VAL A 61 16.74 9.54 -6.76
N LYS A 62 16.31 9.54 -5.49
CA LYS A 62 16.71 8.56 -4.47
C LYS A 62 15.50 7.91 -3.84
N ALA A 63 15.49 6.59 -3.75
CA ALA A 63 14.55 5.83 -2.94
C ALA A 63 14.72 6.19 -1.46
N VAL A 64 13.62 6.39 -0.73
CA VAL A 64 13.64 6.71 0.70
C VAL A 64 12.88 5.65 1.47
N PRO A 65 13.49 5.03 2.50
CA PRO A 65 12.80 4.08 3.35
C PRO A 65 11.65 4.76 4.11
N LYS A 66 10.64 3.96 4.49
CA LYS A 66 9.53 4.45 5.32
C LYS A 66 10.11 5.03 6.63
N PRO A 67 9.65 6.21 7.09
CA PRO A 67 10.09 6.73 8.39
C PRO A 67 9.81 5.70 9.48
N ASP A 68 10.75 5.53 10.41
CA ASP A 68 10.60 4.61 11.53
C ASP A 68 9.34 4.96 12.33
N VAL A 69 8.47 3.97 12.50
CA VAL A 69 7.27 4.11 13.33
C VAL A 69 7.72 4.27 14.79
N PRO A 70 7.21 5.24 15.57
CA PRO A 70 7.52 5.36 16.98
C PRO A 70 7.29 4.02 17.71
N GLU A 71 8.22 3.61 18.58
CA GLU A 71 8.19 2.29 19.24
C GLU A 71 6.87 1.98 19.95
N GLU A 72 6.15 3.01 20.41
CA GLU A 72 4.84 2.88 21.08
C GLU A 72 3.78 2.19 20.20
N MET A 73 3.89 2.27 18.86
CA MET A 73 2.94 1.65 17.92
C MET A 73 3.27 0.19 17.58
N ARG A 74 4.41 -0.34 18.05
CA ARG A 74 4.88 -1.71 17.71
C ARG A 74 4.30 -2.82 18.58
N THR A 75 3.45 -2.54 19.56
CA THR A 75 2.97 -3.54 20.51
C THR A 75 1.60 -4.14 20.16
N VAL A 76 1.56 -5.01 19.14
CA VAL A 76 0.59 -6.12 19.16
C VAL A 76 1.29 -7.30 19.80
N LYS A 77 1.06 -7.51 21.09
CA LYS A 77 1.52 -8.71 21.78
C LYS A 77 0.81 -9.91 21.16
N HIS A 78 1.51 -10.68 20.34
CA HIS A 78 1.07 -12.03 19.98
C HIS A 78 1.05 -12.86 21.27
N ARG A 79 -0.15 -13.34 21.63
CA ARG A 79 -0.38 -14.31 22.71
C ARG A 79 -0.38 -15.71 22.13
#